data_AF-A0A4Y8BVM9-F1
#
_entry.id   AF-A0A4Y8BVM9-F1
#
_cell.length_a   1.000
_cell.length_b   1.000
_cell.length_c   1.000
_cell.angle_alpha   90.00
_cell.angle_beta   90.00
_cell.angle_gamma   90.00
#
_symmetry.space_group_name_H-M   'P 1'
#
loop_
_entity.id
_entity.type
_entity.pdbx_description
1 polymer ?
#
loop_
_entity_poly.entity_id
_entity_poly.type
_entity_poly.pdbx_seq_one_letter_code
_entity_poly.pdbx_strand_id
1 'polypeptide(L)' 'MKKMILIAGPCVIESKDLIFKVAEQLKNFNENPNIEFYFKSSFDKANRTSINS' A
#
# COMPACT_ATOMS: atom_id res chain seq x y z
N MET A 1 25.41 3.72 -3.48
CA MET A 1 24.26 4.39 -4.14
C MET A 1 23.06 4.31 -3.22
N LYS A 2 22.24 5.37 -3.15
CA LYS A 2 21.03 5.40 -2.32
C LYS A 2 19.87 4.75 -3.09
N LYS A 3 19.16 3.81 -2.47
CA LYS A 3 17.96 3.18 -3.06
C LYS A 3 16.83 4.20 -3.14
N MET A 4 15.97 4.06 -4.15
CA MET A 4 14.73 4.82 -4.23
C MET A 4 13.73 4.22 -3.24
N ILE A 5 13.16 5.03 -2.35
CA ILE A 5 12.09 4.58 -1.46
C ILE A 5 10.76 4.64 -2.21
N LEU A 6 10.02 3.53 -2.21
CA LEU A 6 8.66 3.46 -2.77
C LEU A 6 7.69 3.01 -1.68
N ILE A 7 6.71 3.85 -1.40
CA ILE A 7 5.59 3.51 -0.49
C ILE A 7 4.33 3.42 -1.35
N ALA A 8 3.74 2.23 -1.48
CA ALA A 8 2.55 2.03 -2.30
C ALA A 8 1.58 1.02 -1.69
N GLY A 9 0.31 1.13 -2.08
CA GLY A 9 -0.77 0.26 -1.62
C GLY A 9 -2.13 0.96 -1.69
N PRO A 10 -3.22 0.27 -1.35
CA PRO A 10 -4.56 0.83 -1.40
C PRO A 10 -4.76 1.88 -0.33
N CYS A 11 -5.63 2.85 -0.60
CA CYS A 11 -5.85 4.00 0.28
C CYS A 11 -6.29 3.59 1.69
N VAL A 12 -7.18 2.60 1.79
CA VAL A 12 -7.76 2.05 3.03
C VAL A 12 -7.87 0.52 2.91
N ILE A 13 -7.92 -0.17 4.04
CA ILE A 13 -8.19 -1.62 4.12
C ILE A 13 -9.69 -1.85 3.93
N GLU A 14 -10.11 -2.21 2.71
CA GLU A 14 -11.53 -2.52 2.41
C GLU A 14 -11.89 -3.98 2.70
N SER A 15 -10.97 -4.91 2.38
CA SER A 15 -11.11 -6.33 2.67
C SER A 15 -9.75 -7.01 2.71
N LYS A 16 -9.68 -8.17 3.37
CA LYS A 16 -8.48 -9.01 3.39
C LYS A 16 -8.05 -9.39 1.97
N ASP A 17 -9.01 -9.86 1.16
CA ASP A 17 -8.74 -10.34 -0.19
C ASP A 17 -8.21 -9.23 -1.11
N LEU A 18 -8.77 -8.01 -1.02
CA LEU A 18 -8.25 -6.86 -1.77
C LEU A 18 -6.82 -6.53 -1.37
N ILE A 19 -6.53 -6.52 -0.06
CA ILE A 19 -5.19 -6.21 0.45
C ILE A 19 -4.17 -7.21 -0.06
N PHE A 20 -4.45 -8.51 0.03
CA PHE A 20 -3.53 -9.54 -0.45
C PHE A 20 -3.38 -9.51 -1.97
N LYS A 21 -4.47 -9.29 -2.72
CA LYS A 21 -4.41 -9.14 -4.18
C LYS A 21 -3.51 -7.97 -4.60
N VAL A 22 -3.64 -6.81 -3.96
CA VAL A 22 -2.80 -5.65 -4.29
C VAL A 22 -1.35 -5.88 -3.85
N ALA A 23 -1.13 -6.46 -2.67
CA ALA A 23 0.22 -6.78 -2.19
C ALA A 23 0.95 -7.76 -3.12
N GLU A 24 0.25 -8.76 -3.64
CA GLU A 24 0.80 -9.72 -4.62
C GLU A 24 1.25 -9.01 -5.91
N GLN A 25 0.43 -8.10 -6.44
CA GLN A 25 0.77 -7.34 -7.65
C GLN A 25 1.96 -6.38 -7.43
N LEU A 26 2.15 -5.86 -6.22
CA LEU A 26 3.25 -4.93 -5.89
C LEU A 26 4.53 -5.64 -5.41
N LYS A 27 4.51 -6.97 -5.24
CA LYS A 27 5.65 -7.75 -4.72
C LYS A 27 6.91 -7.59 -5.56
N ASN A 28 6.77 -7.43 -6.88
CA ASN A 28 7.88 -7.22 -7.81
C ASN A 28 8.76 -6.01 -7.46
N PHE A 29 8.22 -4.96 -6.82
CA PHE A 29 9.01 -3.81 -6.37
C PHE A 29 9.95 -4.15 -5.22
N ASN A 30 9.57 -5.11 -4.36
CA ASN A 30 10.44 -5.62 -3.30
C ASN A 30 11.60 -6.46 -3.84
N GLU A 31 11.44 -7.04 -5.03
CA GLU A 31 12.46 -7.84 -5.70
C GLU A 31 13.46 -6.97 -6.50
N ASN A 32 13.17 -5.68 -6.68
CA ASN A 32 14.05 -4.75 -7.38
C ASN A 32 15.18 -4.25 -6.47
N PRO A 33 16.47 -4.50 -6.79
CA PRO A 33 17.61 -4.15 -5.92
C PRO A 33 17.81 -2.64 -5.74
N ASN A 34 17.24 -1.81 -6.62
CA ASN A 34 17.34 -0.35 -6.57
C ASN A 34 16.20 0.30 -5.78
N ILE A 35 15.21 -0.47 -5.34
CA ILE A 35 14.03 0.01 -4.63
C ILE A 35 14.05 -0.49 -3.19
N GLU A 36 13.69 0.40 -2.27
CA GLU A 36 13.32 0.06 -0.90
C GLU A 36 11.80 0.21 -0.79
N PHE A 37 11.10 -0.92 -0.81
CA PHE A 37 9.64 -0.97 -0.95
C PHE A 37 8.93 -1.12 0.40
N TYR A 38 7.90 -0.30 0.63
CA TYR A 38 7.00 -0.42 1.75
C TYR A 38 5.56 -0.49 1.27
N PHE A 39 4.86 -1.57 1.64
CA PHE A 39 3.42 -1.65 1.45
C PHE A 39 2.71 -0.78 2.48
N LYS A 40 1.75 0.04 2.07
CA LYS A 40 0.98 0.90 2.98
C LYS A 40 -0.51 0.85 2.68
N SER A 41 -1.31 0.72 3.75
CA SER A 41 -2.74 1.00 3.71
C SER A 41 -3.20 1.62 5.04
N SER A 42 -4.25 2.43 5.02
CA SER A 42 -4.85 2.96 6.26
C SER A 42 -5.85 1.96 6.82
N PHE A 43 -5.79 1.65 8.12
CA PHE A 43 -6.85 0.88 8.79
C PHE A 43 -8.16 1.67 8.87
N ASP A 44 -8.06 2.95 9.26
CA ASP A 44 -9.19 3.86 9.37
C ASP A 44 -8.93 5.19 8.64
N LYS A 45 -10.00 5.87 8.26
CA LYS A 45 -10.01 7.24 7.71
C LYS A 45 -10.73 8.16 8.69
N ALA A 46 -10.08 8.45 9.81
CA ALA A 46 -10.61 9.28 10.90
C ALA A 46 -10.99 10.73 10.50
N ASN A 47 -10.60 11.18 9.30
CA ASN A 47 -10.83 12.53 8.79
C ASN A 47 -11.83 12.58 7.62
N ARG A 48 -12.77 11.64 7.54
CA ARG A 48 -13.85 11.67 6.54
C ARG A 48 -14.80 12.84 6.82
N THR A 49 -15.07 13.64 5.79
CA THR A 49 -16.04 14.75 5.86
C THR A 49 -17.49 14.28 5.63
N SER A 50 -17.67 13.04 5.19
CA SER A 50 -18.97 12.38 5.00
C SER A 50 -18.95 11.03 5.70
N ILE A 51 -19.97 10.78 6.53
CA ILE A 51 -20.14 9.53 7.29
C ILE A 51 -20.46 8.33 6.36
N ASN A 52 -20.97 8.59 5.16
CA ASN A 52 -21.44 7.55 4.23
C ASN A 52 -20.43 7.25 3.11
N SER A 53 -19.12 7.44 3.33
CA SER A 53 -18.08 7.38 2.29
C SER A 53 -16.94 6.41 2.57
#